data_AF-A0A5J4PLW0-F1
#
_entry.id   AF-A0A5J4PLW0-F1
#
_cell.length_a   1.000
_cell.length_b   1.000
_cell.length_c   1.000
_cell.angle_alpha   90.00
_cell.angle_beta   90.00
_cell.angle_gamma   90.00
#
_symmetry.space_group_name_H-M   'P 1'
#
loop_
_entity.id
_entity.type
_entity.pdbx_description
1 polymer ?
#
loop_
_entity_poly.entity_id
_entity_poly.type
_entity_poly.pdbx_seq_one_letter_code
_entity_poly.pdbx_strand_id
1 'polypeptide(L)'
;MNNELKVSFYLKRESRLEKSCVREDIAYPIIGKIIIGNSIAQFGTKLKVEEHLWNVKSGRAIGKSRVAVELNREINFINLLIHSHNKEILHRTGKVTATQVKNAFQGIATAQKTLLVHFKDMAAEFRSRIGIDRAASTYPKYNVAYKNLERFLKEKYKVQYIPLNQLDLPFIEAYDFYLRVERKLKAESIVSIVALLLKAVRIALHRNLITYPPFLSYKPEKPEFHIRPLSAEEFERLISTPLKSPSQSFIRDLFVFAAFTGLSFIDLKQ
;
A
#
# COMPACT_ATOMS: atom_id res chain seq x y z
N MET A 1 25.57 -3.29 8.38
CA MET A 1 24.85 -4.16 9.35
C MET A 1 24.41 -5.41 8.60
N ASN A 2 25.10 -6.54 8.80
CA ASN A 2 24.75 -7.80 8.14
C ASN A 2 23.47 -8.35 8.76
N ASN A 3 22.33 -8.21 8.06
CA ASN A 3 21.10 -8.94 8.36
C ASN A 3 21.24 -10.39 7.89
N GLU A 4 22.18 -11.12 8.49
CA GLU A 4 22.44 -12.50 8.14
C GLU A 4 21.30 -13.40 8.65
N LEU A 5 20.71 -14.19 7.75
CA LEU A 5 19.64 -15.13 8.06
C LEU A 5 20.21 -16.34 8.80
N LYS A 6 19.71 -16.59 10.01
CA LYS A 6 20.01 -17.81 10.78
C LYS A 6 18.75 -18.63 10.97
N VAL A 7 18.83 -19.92 10.64
CA VAL A 7 17.74 -20.89 10.84
C VAL A 7 18.23 -21.99 11.77
N SER A 8 17.46 -22.30 12.81
CA SER A 8 17.77 -23.37 13.76
C SER A 8 16.55 -24.25 14.04
N PHE A 9 16.79 -25.50 14.42
CA PHE A 9 15.77 -26.49 14.73
C PHE A 9 15.97 -27.03 16.13
N TYR A 10 14.89 -27.23 16.87
CA TYR A 10 14.92 -27.77 18.23
C TYR A 10 13.67 -28.57 18.55
N LEU A 11 13.78 -29.46 19.54
CA LEU A 11 12.65 -30.25 20.02
C LEU A 11 11.78 -29.44 20.97
N LYS A 12 10.46 -29.48 20.77
CA LYS A 12 9.50 -28.94 21.73
C LYS A 12 8.98 -30.07 22.60
N ARG A 13 9.38 -30.07 23.86
CA ARG A 13 8.80 -30.93 24.90
C ARG A 13 7.49 -30.31 25.35
N GLU A 14 6.36 -30.98 25.15
CA GLU A 14 5.10 -30.55 25.76
C GLU A 14 4.96 -31.18 27.14
N SER A 15 4.72 -30.36 28.16
CA SER A 15 4.68 -30.80 29.57
C SER A 15 3.41 -31.59 29.94
N ARG A 16 2.56 -31.96 28.98
CA ARG A 16 1.24 -32.60 29.23
C ARG A 16 1.14 -34.06 28.80
N LEU A 17 2.18 -34.67 28.24
CA LEU A 17 2.24 -36.13 28.07
C LEU A 17 2.85 -36.75 29.34
N GLU A 18 2.22 -36.51 30.49
CA GLU A 18 2.54 -37.26 31.69
C GLU A 18 1.81 -38.59 31.67
N LYS A 19 2.61 -39.65 31.46
CA LYS A 19 2.49 -40.96 32.08
C LYS A 19 1.17 -41.71 31.80
N SER A 20 1.01 -42.12 30.55
CA SER A 20 0.41 -43.43 30.29
C SER A 20 1.53 -44.44 30.06
N CYS A 21 1.36 -45.60 30.67
CA CYS A 21 2.34 -46.65 30.84
C CYS A 21 2.81 -47.28 29.51
N VAL A 22 3.97 -47.95 29.59
CA VAL A 22 4.62 -48.81 28.58
C VAL A 22 5.67 -48.09 27.70
N ARG A 23 6.82 -48.76 27.53
CA ARG A 23 7.96 -48.34 26.71
C ARG A 23 7.55 -48.23 25.25
N GLU A 24 7.03 -47.08 24.85
CA GLU A 24 6.81 -46.74 23.45
C GLU A 24 7.64 -45.51 23.13
N ASP A 25 8.38 -45.55 22.02
CA ASP A 25 9.33 -44.54 21.59
C ASP A 25 8.64 -43.17 21.43
N ILE A 26 8.74 -42.33 22.46
CA ILE A 26 8.08 -41.02 22.49
C ILE A 26 8.77 -40.08 21.48
N ALA A 27 8.10 -39.85 20.36
CA ALA A 27 8.56 -38.93 19.32
C ALA A 27 8.12 -37.49 19.61
N TYR A 28 9.09 -36.58 19.69
CA TYR A 28 8.87 -35.15 19.95
C TYR A 28 8.80 -34.34 18.66
N PRO A 29 7.92 -33.32 18.57
CA PRO A 29 7.84 -32.45 17.40
C PRO A 29 9.06 -31.52 17.29
N ILE A 30 9.53 -31.33 16.06
CA ILE A 30 10.63 -30.43 15.73
C ILE A 30 10.05 -29.05 15.36
N ILE A 31 10.56 -28.01 16.01
CA ILE A 31 10.22 -26.61 15.74
C ILE A 31 11.40 -25.93 15.07
N GLY A 32 11.12 -25.16 14.02
CA GLY A 32 12.08 -24.29 13.37
C GLY A 32 12.00 -22.86 13.90
N LYS A 33 13.15 -22.20 13.98
CA LYS A 33 13.31 -20.80 14.39
C LYS A 33 14.08 -20.04 13.32
N ILE A 34 13.51 -18.94 12.86
CA ILE A 34 14.10 -18.01 11.89
C ILE A 34 14.53 -16.75 12.65
N ILE A 35 15.78 -16.32 12.45
CA ILE A 35 16.35 -15.11 13.04
C ILE A 35 16.92 -14.25 11.92
N ILE A 36 16.48 -13.00 11.81
CA ILE A 36 16.96 -12.01 10.85
C ILE A 36 17.14 -10.69 11.60
N GLY A 37 18.39 -10.30 11.88
CA GLY A 37 18.68 -9.14 12.73
C GLY A 37 18.00 -9.27 14.10
N ASN A 38 17.14 -8.30 14.44
CA ASN A 38 16.37 -8.30 15.69
C ASN A 38 15.01 -9.03 15.59
N SER A 39 14.66 -9.58 14.42
CA SER A 39 13.38 -10.25 14.19
C SER A 39 13.52 -11.76 14.40
N ILE A 40 12.60 -12.36 15.17
CA ILE A 40 12.57 -13.80 15.47
C ILE A 40 11.17 -14.34 15.16
N ALA A 41 11.09 -15.46 14.45
CA ALA A 41 9.83 -16.17 14.18
C ALA A 41 9.99 -17.68 14.35
N GLN A 42 9.03 -18.33 15.01
CA GLN A 42 9.00 -19.79 15.19
C GLN A 42 7.92 -20.42 14.30
N PHE A 43 8.18 -21.62 13.76
CA PHE A 43 7.24 -22.38 12.94
C PHE A 43 7.32 -23.87 13.22
N GLY A 44 6.20 -24.58 13.08
CA GLY A 44 6.17 -26.04 13.17
C GLY A 44 6.61 -26.69 11.88
N THR A 45 7.53 -27.66 11.95
CA THR A 45 8.01 -28.41 10.77
C THR A 45 7.10 -29.57 10.37
N LYS A 46 6.16 -29.95 11.25
CA LYS A 46 5.36 -31.20 11.18
C LYS A 46 6.18 -32.49 11.32
N LEU A 47 7.50 -32.39 11.47
CA LEU A 47 8.39 -33.53 11.71
C LEU A 47 8.41 -33.90 13.19
N LYS A 48 8.63 -35.20 13.46
CA LYS A 48 8.80 -35.73 14.81
C LYS A 48 10.03 -36.64 14.85
N VAL A 49 10.70 -36.70 15.99
CA VAL A 49 11.86 -37.56 16.20
C VAL A 49 11.98 -37.95 17.67
N GLU A 50 12.49 -39.15 17.91
CA GLU A 50 12.82 -39.63 19.25
C GLU A 50 14.00 -38.86 19.83
N GLU A 51 13.98 -38.63 21.14
CA GLU A 51 14.96 -37.79 21.81
C GLU A 51 16.40 -38.32 21.66
N HIS A 52 16.59 -39.64 21.73
CA HIS A 52 17.91 -40.26 21.63
C HIS A 52 18.53 -40.16 20.22
N LEU A 53 17.70 -39.96 19.19
CA LEU A 53 18.13 -39.76 17.82
C LEU A 53 18.40 -38.29 17.49
N TRP A 54 18.22 -37.34 18.43
CA TRP A 54 18.37 -35.92 18.15
C TRP A 54 19.63 -35.32 18.78
N ASN A 55 20.38 -34.54 17.99
CA ASN A 55 21.50 -33.76 18.47
C ASN A 55 21.09 -32.32 18.77
N VAL A 56 21.11 -31.94 20.04
CA VAL A 56 20.72 -30.59 20.47
C VAL A 56 21.66 -29.50 19.94
N LYS A 57 22.97 -29.75 19.87
CA LYS A 57 23.96 -28.75 19.44
C LYS A 57 23.88 -28.45 17.95
N SER A 58 23.69 -29.48 17.12
CA SER A 58 23.63 -29.34 15.67
C SER A 58 22.20 -29.11 15.15
N GLY A 59 21.17 -29.43 15.92
CA GLY A 59 19.78 -29.35 15.49
C GLY A 59 19.46 -30.36 14.38
N ARG A 60 20.03 -31.57 14.46
CA ARG A 60 19.95 -32.63 13.43
C ARG A 60 19.75 -34.00 14.08
N ALA A 61 19.26 -34.97 13.31
CA ALA A 61 19.25 -36.36 13.76
C ALA A 61 20.65 -37.00 13.69
N ILE A 62 20.95 -37.85 14.68
CA ILE A 62 22.18 -38.62 14.84
C ILE A 62 21.99 -40.02 14.26
N GLY A 63 23.06 -40.58 13.70
CA GLY A 63 23.11 -41.96 13.24
C GLY A 63 22.93 -42.11 11.73
N LYS A 64 23.04 -43.36 11.27
CA LYS A 64 22.92 -43.75 9.86
C LYS A 64 21.62 -44.52 9.57
N SER A 65 20.68 -44.52 10.50
CA SER A 65 19.38 -45.15 10.29
C SER A 65 18.66 -44.45 9.13
N ARG A 66 17.84 -45.20 8.40
CA ARG A 66 17.04 -44.66 7.30
C ARG A 66 16.19 -43.47 7.76
N VAL A 67 15.58 -43.58 8.95
CA VAL A 67 14.79 -42.53 9.59
C VAL A 67 15.61 -41.26 9.83
N ALA A 68 16.83 -41.37 10.38
CA ALA A 68 17.69 -40.21 10.62
C ALA A 68 18.15 -39.53 9.32
N VAL A 69 18.42 -40.31 8.28
CA VAL A 69 18.82 -39.78 6.96
C VAL A 69 17.67 -39.07 6.28
N GLU A 70 16.48 -39.66 6.25
CA GLU A 70 15.26 -39.05 5.68
C GLU A 70 14.89 -37.76 6.43
N LEU A 71 14.90 -37.78 7.76
CA LEU A 71 14.62 -36.59 8.58
C LEU A 71 15.60 -35.44 8.28
N ASN A 72 16.89 -35.74 8.19
CA ASN A 72 17.91 -34.74 7.87
C ASN A 72 17.79 -34.17 6.44
N ARG A 73 17.26 -34.97 5.49
CA ARG A 73 16.93 -34.49 4.13
C ARG A 73 15.77 -33.50 4.16
N GLU A 74 14.71 -33.81 4.90
CA GLU A 74 13.56 -32.89 5.06
C GLU A 74 13.97 -31.57 5.74
N ILE A 75 14.79 -31.63 6.78
CA ILE A 75 15.33 -30.43 7.44
C ILE A 75 16.15 -29.57 6.46
N ASN A 76 16.97 -30.21 5.61
CA ASN A 76 17.72 -29.50 4.56
C ASN A 76 16.80 -28.84 3.53
N PHE A 77 15.75 -29.55 3.11
CA PHE A 77 14.77 -29.01 2.16
C PHE A 77 14.05 -27.78 2.74
N ILE A 78 13.61 -27.84 3.99
CA ILE A 78 13.00 -26.70 4.69
C ILE A 78 13.97 -25.51 4.77
N ASN A 79 15.24 -25.76 5.12
CA ASN A 79 16.27 -24.71 5.13
C ASN A 79 16.41 -24.04 3.77
N LEU A 80 16.53 -24.82 2.70
CA LEU A 80 16.68 -24.30 1.33
C LEU A 80 15.48 -23.42 0.93
N LEU A 81 14.26 -23.85 1.24
CA LEU A 81 13.04 -23.07 0.98
C LEU A 81 13.04 -21.72 1.73
N ILE A 82 13.41 -21.72 3.02
CA ILE A 82 13.48 -20.51 3.84
C ILE A 82 14.52 -19.53 3.26
N HIS A 83 15.70 -20.02 2.88
CA HIS A 83 16.72 -19.20 2.23
C HIS A 83 16.27 -18.66 0.88
N SER A 84 15.52 -19.45 0.09
CA SER A 84 14.94 -19.02 -1.19
C SER A 84 13.94 -17.87 -1.01
N HIS A 85 12.94 -18.04 -0.13
CA HIS A 85 11.96 -17.00 0.16
C HIS A 85 12.60 -15.74 0.75
N ASN A 86 13.61 -15.89 1.61
CA ASN A 86 14.35 -14.73 2.12
C ASN A 86 15.02 -13.94 0.99
N LYS A 87 15.67 -14.61 0.03
CA LYS A 87 16.27 -13.96 -1.14
C LYS A 87 15.22 -13.27 -2.00
N GLU A 88 14.10 -13.93 -2.27
CA GLU A 88 13.00 -13.37 -3.08
C GLU A 88 12.42 -12.12 -2.44
N ILE A 89 12.12 -12.16 -1.13
CA ILE A 89 11.58 -11.01 -0.40
C ILE A 89 12.63 -9.90 -0.34
N LEU A 90 13.90 -10.21 -0.07
CA LEU A 90 14.97 -9.21 -0.03
C LEU A 90 15.14 -8.50 -1.38
N HIS A 91 15.07 -9.25 -2.48
CA HIS A 91 15.12 -8.69 -3.83
C HIS A 91 13.90 -7.81 -4.13
N ARG A 92 12.71 -8.20 -3.64
CA ARG A 92 11.48 -7.45 -3.85
C ARG A 92 11.43 -6.16 -3.03
N THR A 93 11.64 -6.23 -1.71
CA THR A 93 11.34 -5.13 -0.77
C THR A 93 12.58 -4.40 -0.22
N GLY A 94 13.79 -4.91 -0.49
CA GLY A 94 15.05 -4.36 0.05
C GLY A 94 15.24 -4.54 1.57
N LYS A 95 14.21 -5.01 2.30
CA LYS A 95 14.24 -5.30 3.74
C LYS A 95 13.38 -6.53 4.05
N VAL A 96 13.88 -7.42 4.90
CA VAL A 96 13.20 -8.67 5.28
C VAL A 96 13.13 -8.81 6.80
N THR A 97 11.99 -9.30 7.28
CA THR A 97 11.79 -9.71 8.68
C THR A 97 11.54 -11.22 8.79
N ALA A 98 11.85 -11.82 9.94
CA ALA A 98 11.69 -13.27 10.15
C ALA A 98 10.22 -13.70 9.99
N THR A 99 9.27 -12.85 10.39
CA THR A 99 7.83 -13.09 10.24
C THR A 99 7.40 -13.11 8.77
N GLN A 100 7.95 -12.24 7.92
CA GLN A 100 7.65 -12.26 6.49
C GLN A 100 8.12 -13.53 5.80
N VAL A 101 9.34 -14.01 6.13
CA VAL A 101 9.87 -15.27 5.58
C VAL A 101 9.05 -16.45 6.08
N LYS A 102 8.70 -16.48 7.38
CA LYS A 102 7.80 -17.51 7.94
C LYS A 102 6.46 -17.52 7.20
N ASN A 103 5.84 -16.36 7.01
CA ASN A 103 4.54 -16.26 6.35
C ASN A 103 4.62 -16.75 4.90
N ALA A 104 5.65 -16.34 4.16
CA ALA A 104 5.88 -16.83 2.79
C ALA A 104 6.08 -18.35 2.75
N PHE A 105 6.94 -18.89 3.61
CA PHE A 105 7.20 -20.33 3.74
C PHE A 105 5.95 -21.14 4.08
N GLN A 106 5.10 -20.63 4.99
CA GLN A 106 3.85 -21.31 5.38
C GLN A 106 2.69 -21.07 4.40
N GLY A 107 2.91 -20.34 3.31
CA GLY A 107 1.84 -19.94 2.39
C GLY A 107 0.81 -18.99 3.00
N ILE A 108 1.13 -18.36 4.14
CA ILE A 108 0.29 -17.35 4.78
C ILE A 108 0.47 -16.06 3.99
N ALA A 109 -0.51 -15.76 3.14
CA ALA A 109 -0.57 -14.47 2.47
C ALA A 109 -0.60 -13.38 3.55
N THR A 110 0.46 -12.57 3.62
CA THR A 110 0.44 -11.37 4.47
C THR A 110 -0.68 -10.50 3.94
N ALA A 111 -1.61 -10.05 4.79
CA ALA A 111 -2.75 -9.25 4.35
C ALA A 111 -2.24 -8.02 3.59
N GLN A 112 -2.30 -8.09 2.26
CA GLN A 112 -1.80 -7.02 1.41
C GLN A 112 -2.73 -5.83 1.59
N LYS A 113 -2.14 -4.68 1.92
CA LYS A 113 -2.93 -3.47 2.07
C LYS A 113 -3.63 -3.17 0.74
N THR A 114 -4.94 -2.96 0.81
CA THR A 114 -5.76 -2.73 -0.38
C THR A 114 -5.76 -1.26 -0.74
N LEU A 115 -6.01 -0.96 -2.02
CA LEU A 115 -5.98 0.39 -2.54
C LEU A 115 -6.96 1.32 -1.80
N LEU A 116 -8.20 0.87 -1.57
CA LEU A 116 -9.21 1.69 -0.88
C LEU A 116 -8.83 1.97 0.58
N VAL A 117 -8.32 0.97 1.32
CA VAL A 117 -7.86 1.16 2.70
C VAL A 117 -6.70 2.16 2.73
N HIS A 118 -5.72 2.00 1.85
CA HIS A 118 -4.60 2.93 1.73
C HIS A 118 -5.04 4.36 1.38
N PHE A 119 -6.02 4.50 0.48
CA PHE A 119 -6.56 5.80 0.10
C PHE A 119 -7.29 6.47 1.28
N LYS A 120 -8.04 5.70 2.08
CA LYS A 120 -8.73 6.18 3.28
C LYS A 120 -7.74 6.67 4.33
N ASP A 121 -6.66 5.95 4.57
CA ASP A 121 -5.60 6.36 5.49
C ASP A 121 -4.95 7.67 5.04
N MET A 122 -4.63 7.78 3.74
CA MET A 122 -4.11 9.02 3.15
C MET A 122 -5.07 10.20 3.35
N ALA A 123 -6.37 9.98 3.19
CA ALA A 123 -7.38 11.03 3.41
C ALA A 123 -7.48 11.43 4.91
N ALA A 124 -7.41 10.46 5.82
CA ALA A 124 -7.42 10.71 7.26
C ALA A 124 -6.19 11.51 7.71
N GLU A 125 -5.00 11.16 7.21
CA GLU A 125 -3.77 11.92 7.46
C GLU A 125 -3.82 13.34 6.87
N PHE A 126 -4.47 13.52 5.71
CA PHE A 126 -4.69 14.86 5.18
C PHE A 126 -5.60 15.68 6.10
N ARG A 127 -6.66 15.05 6.62
CA ARG A 127 -7.65 15.69 7.49
C ARG A 127 -7.03 16.15 8.82
N SER A 128 -6.16 15.33 9.43
CA SER A 128 -5.53 15.68 10.71
C SER A 128 -4.57 16.88 10.62
N ARG A 129 -4.17 17.25 9.40
CA ARG A 129 -3.27 18.38 9.12
C ARG A 129 -3.99 19.67 8.71
N ILE A 130 -5.33 19.63 8.66
CA ILE A 130 -6.13 20.83 8.36
C ILE A 130 -6.00 21.81 9.52
N GLY A 131 -5.74 23.09 9.19
CA GLY A 131 -5.47 24.13 10.19
C GLY A 131 -4.02 24.19 10.66
N ILE A 132 -3.15 23.27 10.20
CA ILE A 132 -1.70 23.33 10.41
C ILE A 132 -1.01 23.75 9.10
N ASP A 133 -1.04 22.87 8.10
CA ASP A 133 -0.40 23.10 6.79
C ASP A 133 -1.29 22.74 5.60
N ARG A 134 -2.56 22.37 5.85
CA ARG A 134 -3.51 21.96 4.81
C ARG A 134 -4.76 22.82 4.81
N ALA A 135 -5.17 23.19 3.59
CA ALA A 135 -6.43 23.89 3.36
C ALA A 135 -7.62 22.93 3.44
N ALA A 136 -8.62 23.29 4.25
CA ALA A 136 -9.86 22.51 4.41
C ALA A 136 -10.60 22.30 3.08
N SER A 137 -10.55 23.27 2.18
CA SER A 137 -11.17 23.24 0.84
C SER A 137 -10.67 22.10 -0.06
N THR A 138 -9.50 21.52 0.24
CA THR A 138 -8.92 20.43 -0.55
C THR A 138 -9.44 19.05 -0.12
N TYR A 139 -9.82 18.88 1.15
CA TYR A 139 -10.26 17.59 1.68
C TYR A 139 -11.47 16.97 0.95
N PRO A 140 -12.51 17.73 0.54
CA PRO A 140 -13.62 17.19 -0.25
C PRO A 140 -13.18 16.44 -1.52
N LYS A 141 -12.06 16.86 -2.16
CA LYS A 141 -11.53 16.21 -3.36
C LYS A 141 -11.12 14.75 -3.09
N TYR A 142 -10.59 14.46 -1.89
CA TYR A 142 -10.25 13.09 -1.48
C TYR A 142 -11.49 12.19 -1.40
N ASN A 143 -12.60 12.71 -0.86
CA ASN A 143 -13.85 11.94 -0.78
C ASN A 143 -14.44 11.66 -2.15
N VAL A 144 -14.39 12.64 -3.05
CA VAL A 144 -14.84 12.47 -4.45
C VAL A 144 -13.98 11.43 -5.17
N ALA A 145 -12.66 11.51 -5.05
CA ALA A 145 -11.77 10.53 -5.67
C ALA A 145 -11.97 9.12 -5.11
N TYR A 146 -12.10 8.99 -3.78
CA TYR A 146 -12.39 7.70 -3.12
C TYR A 146 -13.69 7.07 -3.64
N LYS A 147 -14.78 7.85 -3.69
CA LYS A 147 -16.09 7.35 -4.15
C LYS A 147 -16.07 6.92 -5.62
N ASN A 148 -15.38 7.65 -6.49
CA ASN A 148 -15.24 7.26 -7.90
C ASN A 148 -14.42 5.98 -8.03
N LEU A 149 -13.35 5.84 -7.26
CA LEU A 149 -12.51 4.64 -7.25
C LEU A 149 -13.26 3.41 -6.70
N GLU A 150 -13.99 3.57 -5.59
CA GLU A 150 -14.84 2.51 -5.04
C GLU A 150 -15.90 2.05 -6.05
N ARG A 151 -16.56 3.00 -6.72
CA ARG A 151 -17.56 2.70 -7.74
C ARG A 151 -16.95 1.98 -8.93
N PHE A 152 -15.81 2.45 -9.42
CA PHE A 152 -15.07 1.81 -10.51
C PHE A 152 -14.75 0.34 -10.23
N LEU A 153 -14.24 0.04 -9.02
CA LEU A 153 -13.94 -1.33 -8.62
C LEU A 153 -15.19 -2.22 -8.60
N LYS A 154 -16.31 -1.69 -8.10
CA LYS A 154 -17.59 -2.41 -8.06
C LYS A 154 -18.20 -2.61 -9.45
N GLU A 155 -18.15 -1.60 -10.32
CA GLU A 155 -18.82 -1.63 -11.62
C GLU A 155 -18.02 -2.41 -12.66
N LYS A 156 -16.69 -2.16 -12.77
CA LYS A 156 -15.84 -2.76 -13.80
C LYS A 156 -15.22 -4.09 -13.38
N TYR A 157 -14.64 -4.14 -12.17
CA TYR A 157 -13.92 -5.33 -11.70
C TYR A 157 -14.80 -6.29 -10.89
N LYS A 158 -16.01 -5.87 -10.47
CA LYS A 158 -16.90 -6.63 -9.59
C LYS A 158 -16.24 -7.07 -8.28
N VAL A 159 -15.26 -6.30 -7.80
CA VAL A 159 -14.55 -6.54 -6.54
C VAL A 159 -14.75 -5.38 -5.57
N GLN A 160 -14.74 -5.68 -4.29
CA GLN A 160 -14.77 -4.65 -3.25
C GLN A 160 -13.38 -4.11 -2.92
N TYR A 161 -12.35 -4.94 -3.07
CA TYR A 161 -10.99 -4.63 -2.66
C TYR A 161 -9.99 -5.12 -3.71
N ILE A 162 -9.01 -4.27 -4.01
CA ILE A 162 -7.86 -4.64 -4.85
C ILE A 162 -6.57 -4.42 -4.04
N PRO A 163 -5.68 -5.42 -3.92
CA PRO A 163 -4.34 -5.24 -3.38
C PRO A 163 -3.52 -4.21 -4.15
N LEU A 164 -2.66 -3.44 -3.45
CA LEU A 164 -1.83 -2.42 -4.10
C LEU A 164 -0.81 -2.97 -5.11
N ASN A 165 -0.39 -4.22 -4.96
CA ASN A 165 0.56 -4.90 -5.85
C ASN A 165 -0.08 -5.44 -7.14
N GLN A 166 -1.41 -5.44 -7.25
CA GLN A 166 -2.14 -5.82 -8.46
C GLN A 166 -2.43 -4.62 -9.37
N LEU A 167 -1.96 -3.43 -8.99
CA LEU A 167 -2.08 -2.25 -9.82
C LEU A 167 -1.06 -2.31 -10.96
N ASP A 168 -1.50 -1.94 -12.16
CA ASP A 168 -0.71 -1.95 -13.39
C ASP A 168 -1.14 -0.83 -14.34
N LEU A 169 -0.47 -0.70 -15.49
CA LEU A 169 -0.80 0.31 -16.49
C LEU A 169 -2.25 0.13 -17.04
N PRO A 170 -2.70 -1.08 -17.40
CA PRO A 170 -4.08 -1.33 -17.79
C PRO A 170 -5.12 -0.84 -16.77
N PHE A 171 -4.86 -0.97 -15.46
CA PHE A 171 -5.76 -0.51 -14.42
C PHE A 171 -6.02 1.00 -14.50
N ILE A 172 -4.96 1.81 -14.63
CA ILE A 172 -5.12 3.28 -14.65
C ILE A 172 -5.73 3.76 -15.96
N GLU A 173 -5.40 3.13 -17.09
CA GLU A 173 -6.03 3.42 -18.39
C GLU A 173 -7.53 3.05 -18.37
N ALA A 174 -7.84 1.89 -17.81
CA ALA A 174 -9.22 1.43 -17.60
C ALA A 174 -10.00 2.39 -16.68
N TYR A 175 -9.35 2.96 -15.68
CA TYR A 175 -9.96 3.93 -14.76
C TYR A 175 -10.19 5.27 -15.42
N ASP A 176 -9.21 5.80 -16.14
CA ASP A 176 -9.34 7.05 -16.90
C ASP A 176 -10.45 6.96 -17.95
N PHE A 177 -10.49 5.85 -18.71
CA PHE A 177 -11.56 5.57 -19.66
C PHE A 177 -12.94 5.55 -18.99
N TYR A 178 -13.07 4.87 -17.84
CA TYR A 178 -14.31 4.81 -17.08
C TYR A 178 -14.77 6.22 -16.63
N LEU A 179 -13.84 7.06 -16.16
CA LEU A 179 -14.16 8.42 -15.75
C LEU A 179 -14.64 9.29 -16.93
N ARG A 180 -14.12 9.06 -18.14
CA ARG A 180 -14.48 9.79 -19.36
C ARG A 180 -15.78 9.31 -19.97
N VAL A 181 -15.91 8.01 -20.22
CA VAL A 181 -16.96 7.45 -21.07
C VAL A 181 -18.18 7.11 -20.25
N GLU A 182 -18.00 6.43 -19.13
CA GLU A 182 -19.10 5.93 -18.31
C GLU A 182 -19.59 7.01 -17.33
N ARG A 183 -18.67 7.72 -16.70
CA ARG A 183 -19.00 8.80 -15.77
C ARG A 183 -19.20 10.16 -16.44
N LYS A 184 -18.79 10.31 -17.70
CA LYS A 184 -18.94 11.56 -18.50
C LYS A 184 -18.44 12.79 -17.76
N LEU A 185 -17.33 12.65 -17.02
CA LEU A 185 -16.74 13.75 -16.29
C LEU A 185 -15.96 14.67 -17.24
N LYS A 186 -15.90 15.97 -16.89
CA LYS A 186 -15.04 16.94 -17.58
C LYS A 186 -13.56 16.60 -17.33
N ALA A 187 -12.71 16.85 -18.32
CA ALA A 187 -11.27 16.56 -18.26
C ALA A 187 -10.59 17.13 -17.00
N GLU A 188 -10.93 18.34 -16.57
CA GLU A 188 -10.40 18.95 -15.33
C GLU A 188 -10.68 18.11 -14.08
N SER A 189 -11.93 17.63 -13.93
CA SER A 189 -12.34 16.77 -12.82
C SER A 189 -11.58 15.45 -12.85
N ILE A 190 -11.38 14.88 -14.04
CA ILE A 190 -10.66 13.62 -14.24
C ILE A 190 -9.21 13.77 -13.82
N VAL A 191 -8.51 14.81 -14.29
CA VAL A 191 -7.13 15.09 -13.87
C VAL A 191 -7.03 15.25 -12.36
N SER A 192 -7.95 15.96 -11.73
CA SER A 192 -7.97 16.12 -10.27
C SER A 192 -8.13 14.78 -9.54
N ILE A 193 -9.01 13.90 -10.02
CA ILE A 193 -9.26 12.57 -9.42
C ILE A 193 -8.05 11.65 -9.64
N VAL A 194 -7.54 11.59 -10.87
CA VAL A 194 -6.41 10.73 -11.24
C VAL A 194 -5.13 11.18 -10.55
N ALA A 195 -4.90 12.49 -10.37
CA ALA A 195 -3.78 13.01 -9.61
C ALA A 195 -3.75 12.51 -8.16
N LEU A 196 -4.92 12.35 -7.52
CA LEU A 196 -4.99 11.78 -6.17
C LEU A 196 -4.69 10.27 -6.15
N LEU A 197 -5.06 9.53 -7.19
CA LEU A 197 -4.66 8.12 -7.33
C LEU A 197 -3.15 7.98 -7.54
N LEU A 198 -2.56 8.79 -8.43
CA LEU A 198 -1.11 8.85 -8.64
C LEU A 198 -0.38 9.20 -7.33
N LYS A 199 -0.92 10.14 -6.54
CA LYS A 199 -0.40 10.48 -5.21
C LYS A 199 -0.49 9.30 -4.25
N ALA A 200 -1.60 8.59 -4.21
CA ALA A 200 -1.77 7.41 -3.36
C ALA A 200 -0.71 6.34 -3.66
N VAL A 201 -0.48 6.05 -4.94
CA VAL A 201 0.55 5.08 -5.39
C VAL A 201 1.95 5.56 -5.06
N ARG A 202 2.26 6.84 -5.26
CA ARG A 202 3.56 7.41 -4.87
C ARG A 202 3.81 7.26 -3.36
N ILE A 203 2.81 7.54 -2.52
CA ILE A 203 2.90 7.33 -1.07
C ILE A 203 3.07 5.84 -0.73
N ALA A 204 2.37 4.95 -1.44
CA ALA A 204 2.52 3.51 -1.24
C ALA A 204 3.96 3.05 -1.54
N LEU A 205 4.58 3.58 -2.59
CA LEU A 205 5.97 3.29 -2.95
C LEU A 205 6.94 3.79 -1.86
N HIS A 206 6.80 5.03 -1.39
CA HIS A 206 7.64 5.58 -0.31
C HIS A 206 7.49 4.81 1.01
N ARG A 207 6.33 4.20 1.25
CA ARG A 207 6.06 3.35 2.42
C ARG A 207 6.47 1.88 2.21
N ASN A 208 7.05 1.53 1.07
CA ASN A 208 7.41 0.16 0.69
C ASN A 208 6.21 -0.81 0.72
N LEU A 209 4.99 -0.32 0.47
CA LEU A 209 3.79 -1.15 0.33
C LEU A 209 3.73 -1.80 -1.06
N ILE A 210 4.36 -1.16 -2.03
CA ILE A 210 4.64 -1.66 -3.37
C ILE A 210 6.11 -1.41 -3.67
N THR A 211 6.67 -2.16 -4.61
CA THR A 211 8.11 -2.15 -4.89
C THR A 211 8.44 -1.61 -6.26
N TYR A 212 7.44 -1.57 -7.14
CA TYR A 212 7.54 -1.01 -8.49
C TYR A 212 6.42 0.01 -8.72
N PRO A 213 6.68 1.13 -9.40
CA PRO A 213 5.65 2.11 -9.73
C PRO A 213 4.72 1.59 -10.86
N PRO A 214 3.45 1.24 -10.58
CA PRO A 214 2.58 0.57 -11.54
C PRO A 214 2.13 1.44 -12.72
N PHE A 215 2.22 2.77 -12.58
CA PHE A 215 1.68 3.73 -13.54
C PHE A 215 2.77 4.56 -14.24
N LEU A 216 4.01 4.05 -14.34
CA LEU A 216 5.18 4.81 -14.79
C LEU A 216 4.99 5.49 -16.15
N SER A 217 4.34 4.81 -17.10
CA SER A 217 4.12 5.28 -18.47
C SER A 217 2.84 6.09 -18.65
N TYR A 218 1.99 6.17 -17.61
CA TYR A 218 0.72 6.86 -17.71
C TYR A 218 0.90 8.38 -17.62
N LYS A 219 0.37 9.10 -18.62
CA LYS A 219 0.37 10.56 -18.66
C LYS A 219 -1.07 11.07 -18.67
N PRO A 220 -1.52 11.79 -17.63
CA PRO A 220 -2.82 12.43 -17.66
C PRO A 220 -2.89 13.42 -18.83
N GLU A 221 -4.01 13.41 -19.54
CA GLU A 221 -4.29 14.42 -20.55
C GLU A 221 -4.37 15.81 -19.92
N LYS A 222 -3.79 16.80 -20.58
CA LYS A 222 -3.89 18.18 -20.12
C LYS A 222 -5.21 18.76 -20.64
N PRO A 223 -6.13 19.23 -19.77
CA PRO A 223 -7.33 19.91 -20.23
C PRO A 223 -6.92 21.20 -20.95
N GLU A 224 -7.53 21.45 -22.10
CA GLU A 224 -7.45 22.75 -22.76
C GLU A 224 -8.33 23.75 -22.00
N PHE A 225 -7.70 24.82 -21.49
CA PHE A 225 -8.41 25.91 -20.86
C PHE A 225 -8.62 27.02 -21.88
N HIS A 226 -9.87 27.24 -22.27
CA HIS A 226 -10.26 28.44 -22.98
C HIS A 226 -10.45 29.58 -21.97
N ILE A 227 -9.34 30.24 -21.63
CA ILE A 227 -9.40 31.50 -20.87
C ILE A 227 -9.92 32.57 -21.82
N ARG A 228 -11.01 33.24 -21.45
CA ARG A 228 -11.47 34.45 -22.15
C ARG A 228 -10.87 35.66 -21.44
N PRO A 229 -9.76 36.24 -21.93
CA PRO A 229 -9.22 37.44 -21.35
C PRO A 229 -10.17 38.61 -21.61
N LEU A 230 -10.16 39.58 -20.71
CA LEU A 230 -10.84 40.84 -20.92
C LEU A 230 -9.86 41.80 -21.61
N SER A 231 -10.24 42.33 -22.76
CA SER A 231 -9.45 43.39 -23.43
C SER A 231 -9.52 44.70 -22.65
N ALA A 232 -8.56 45.60 -22.89
CA ALA A 232 -8.56 46.92 -22.26
C ALA A 232 -9.86 47.69 -22.56
N GLU A 233 -10.37 47.60 -23.79
CA GLU A 233 -11.63 48.25 -24.19
C GLU A 233 -12.86 47.64 -23.51
N GLU A 234 -12.89 46.32 -23.29
CA GLU A 234 -13.96 45.65 -22.54
C GLU A 234 -13.90 45.99 -21.04
N PHE A 235 -12.70 46.12 -20.49
CA PHE A 235 -12.50 46.52 -19.11
C PHE A 235 -12.92 47.97 -18.86
N GLU A 236 -12.53 48.90 -19.73
CA GLU A 236 -12.98 50.30 -19.67
C GLU A 236 -14.51 50.41 -19.79
N ARG A 237 -15.11 49.67 -20.72
CA ARG A 237 -16.58 49.58 -20.83
C ARG A 237 -17.21 49.05 -19.54
N LEU A 238 -16.60 48.05 -18.90
CA LEU A 238 -17.09 47.50 -17.63
C LEU A 238 -17.07 48.55 -16.52
N ILE A 239 -16.03 49.39 -16.45
CA ILE A 239 -15.91 50.50 -15.49
C ILE A 239 -16.97 51.57 -15.77
N SER A 240 -17.09 52.01 -17.03
CA SER A 240 -17.93 53.16 -17.41
C SER A 240 -19.42 52.85 -17.49
N THR A 241 -19.83 51.57 -17.54
CA THR A 241 -21.23 51.19 -17.68
C THR A 241 -22.04 51.55 -16.43
N PRO A 242 -23.10 52.37 -16.54
CA PRO A 242 -23.94 52.72 -15.40
C PRO A 242 -24.79 51.52 -14.96
N LEU A 243 -24.66 51.16 -13.69
CA LEU A 243 -25.41 50.06 -13.07
C LEU A 243 -26.49 50.62 -12.15
N LYS A 244 -27.72 50.12 -12.29
CA LYS A 244 -28.87 50.57 -11.47
C LYS A 244 -28.89 49.94 -10.07
N SER A 245 -28.27 48.77 -9.91
CA SER A 245 -28.25 48.03 -8.65
C SER A 245 -27.01 48.40 -7.83
N PRO A 246 -27.17 48.87 -6.57
CA PRO A 246 -26.05 49.14 -5.67
C PRO A 246 -25.15 47.91 -5.46
N SER A 247 -25.75 46.72 -5.39
CA SER A 247 -25.00 45.46 -5.22
C SER A 247 -24.16 45.13 -6.45
N GLN A 248 -24.66 45.39 -7.66
CA GLN A 248 -23.89 45.19 -8.89
C GLN A 248 -22.74 46.20 -9.01
N SER A 249 -22.99 47.47 -8.65
CA SER A 249 -21.93 48.49 -8.58
C SER A 249 -20.83 48.08 -7.61
N PHE A 250 -21.18 47.61 -6.41
CA PHE A 250 -20.22 47.13 -5.44
C PHE A 250 -19.38 45.94 -5.96
N ILE A 251 -20.01 44.96 -6.61
CA ILE A 251 -19.31 43.81 -7.21
C ILE A 251 -18.35 44.27 -8.32
N ARG A 252 -18.79 45.19 -9.18
CA ARG A 252 -17.95 45.77 -10.24
C ARG A 252 -16.76 46.49 -9.62
N ASP A 253 -16.99 47.36 -8.65
CA ASP A 253 -15.94 48.17 -8.04
C ASP A 253 -14.91 47.27 -7.32
N LEU A 254 -15.36 46.19 -6.67
CA LEU A 254 -14.48 45.18 -6.09
C LEU A 254 -13.64 44.44 -7.15
N PHE A 255 -14.25 44.06 -8.28
CA PHE A 255 -13.54 43.43 -9.39
C PHE A 255 -12.50 44.38 -10.02
N VAL A 256 -12.87 45.65 -10.23
CA VAL A 256 -11.99 46.68 -10.78
C VAL A 256 -10.81 46.93 -9.85
N PHE A 257 -11.07 47.05 -8.53
CA PHE A 257 -10.03 47.15 -7.52
C PHE A 257 -9.08 45.93 -7.55
N ALA A 258 -9.62 44.71 -7.65
CA ALA A 258 -8.84 43.48 -7.79
C ALA A 258 -7.92 43.50 -9.02
N ALA A 259 -8.47 43.93 -10.17
CA ALA A 259 -7.75 44.00 -11.43
C ALA A 259 -6.59 45.01 -11.38
N PHE A 260 -6.78 46.17 -10.74
CA PHE A 260 -5.73 47.18 -10.58
C PHE A 260 -4.65 46.79 -9.56
N THR A 261 -5.03 46.09 -8.48
CA THR A 261 -4.12 45.74 -7.39
C THR A 261 -3.46 44.37 -7.56
N GLY A 262 -3.98 43.53 -8.46
CA GLY A 262 -3.57 42.14 -8.63
C GLY A 262 -4.00 41.22 -7.47
N LEU A 263 -4.89 41.68 -6.58
CA LEU A 263 -5.38 40.88 -5.46
C LEU A 263 -6.30 39.75 -5.93
N SER A 264 -6.18 38.58 -5.32
CA SER A 264 -7.10 37.48 -5.59
C SER A 264 -8.46 37.73 -4.93
N PHE A 265 -9.53 37.17 -5.49
CA PHE A 265 -10.85 37.24 -4.88
C PHE A 265 -10.90 36.70 -3.45
N ILE A 266 -10.05 35.72 -3.11
CA ILE A 266 -9.99 35.15 -1.77
C ILE A 266 -9.41 36.14 -0.77
N ASP A 267 -8.43 36.93 -1.18
CA ASP A 267 -7.80 37.95 -0.33
C ASP A 267 -8.75 39.14 -0.10
N LEU A 268 -9.56 39.50 -1.10
CA LEU A 268 -10.58 40.55 -0.99
C LEU A 268 -11.76 40.17 -0.08
N LYS A 269 -11.94 38.88 0.18
CA LYS A 269 -13.03 38.36 1.02
C LYS A 269 -12.66 38.32 2.51
N GLN A 270 -11.38 38.42 2.86
CA GLN A 270 -10.92 38.46 4.26
C GLN A 270 -11.29 39.79 4.90
#